data_AF-A0A954Y301-F1
#
_entry.id   AF-A0A954Y301-F1
#
_cell.length_a   1.000
_cell.length_b   1.000
_cell.length_c   1.000
_cell.angle_alpha   90.00
_cell.angle_beta   90.00
_cell.angle_gamma   90.00
#
_symmetry.space_group_name_H-M   'P 1'
#
loop_
_entity.id
_entity.type
_entity.pdbx_description
1 polymer ?
#
loop_
_entity_poly.entity_id
_entity_poly.type
_entity_poly.pdbx_seq_one_letter_code
_entity_poly.pdbx_strand_id
1 'polypeptide(L)'
;GEAQRVKMAKELWKRATGRTLYSLDEPTTGLHFDDLAKLLDVLNRLVDLGNSVVVIEHNLDVIKTADWIIDIGPEAGRHGGQVVACGTPEMVVEASGASVNPPPRGEGPGDGPTVAPRANRATSSGALPSPNPSLGGRGTASGSLRSHTAEALAPVLAQGPYKKRKLHTQDDKPQAGDLDLEEVGKDIRMPWEVDGREWHCENRVSRAGDSVEWDGRILDRVEERIQELGEELGIDWAPTNWNHRSIVEVTGEKKTAGWFFHAITAERWLVKLKFRTAKKTFQRDQLVLDLDLKPLNDLNDIEAYGSGARVKCKNLRGPWQEVQVHAHSYEEIDTPEFWSFLKKAAEGFKAFTDRTSKSPDDIMPWKVMGQKWHLARKGFPPGKKPAWTTELLEELFELLEEVTPKGQFLWNNKVLVHRMAAGKPDPWATVVTKRLANVELALNGPKCAFQLGRVTDIGKEQELTTDHPERDTVRLRFVEVDDLHRGDLEGFLREHLEAAVGAPV
;
A
#
# COMPACT_ATOMS: atom_id res chain seq x y z
N GLY A 1 23.38 10.93 4.71
CA GLY A 1 23.03 11.52 6.00
C GLY A 1 21.52 11.52 6.27
N GLU A 2 20.78 12.53 5.80
CA GLU A 2 19.39 12.77 6.23
C GLU A 2 18.40 11.64 5.85
N ALA A 3 18.46 11.15 4.61
CA ALA A 3 17.60 10.04 4.17
C ALA A 3 17.79 8.75 4.98
N GLN A 4 19.00 8.51 5.51
CA GLN A 4 19.29 7.37 6.39
C GLN A 4 18.67 7.57 7.78
N ARG A 5 18.75 8.79 8.33
CA ARG A 5 18.12 9.14 9.61
C ARG A 5 16.60 9.08 9.58
N VAL A 6 15.97 9.49 8.47
CA VAL A 6 14.51 9.33 8.29
C VAL A 6 14.09 7.86 8.29
N LYS A 7 14.87 6.98 7.66
CA LYS A 7 14.62 5.53 7.70
C LYS A 7 14.80 4.96 9.11
N MET A 8 15.81 5.40 9.85
CA MET A 8 16.01 4.98 11.25
C MET A 8 14.87 5.44 12.16
N ALA A 9 14.41 6.69 12.04
CA ALA A 9 13.27 7.22 12.80
C ALA A 9 11.99 6.40 12.59
N LYS A 10 11.74 5.98 11.34
CA LYS A 10 10.60 5.10 11.00
C LYS A 10 10.68 3.74 11.69
N GLU A 11 11.87 3.16 11.84
CA GLU A 11 12.03 1.85 12.49
C GLU A 11 11.91 1.93 14.01
N LEU A 12 12.37 3.03 14.64
CA LEU A 12 12.21 3.27 16.08
C LEU A 12 10.74 3.40 16.52
N TRP A 13 9.88 3.91 15.62
CA TRP A 13 8.45 4.06 15.90
C TRP A 13 7.68 2.74 15.78
N LYS A 14 8.18 1.78 15.00
CA LYS A 14 7.53 0.47 14.92
C LYS A 14 7.63 -0.24 16.27
N ARG A 15 6.56 -0.93 16.64
CA ARG A 15 6.55 -1.76 17.85
C ARG A 15 7.71 -2.76 17.78
N ALA A 16 8.70 -2.57 18.65
CA ALA A 16 9.91 -3.40 18.65
C ALA A 16 9.53 -4.87 18.91
N THR A 17 9.97 -5.75 18.01
CA THR A 17 9.78 -7.19 18.13
C THR A 17 10.91 -7.85 18.95
N GLY A 18 11.98 -7.10 19.23
CA GLY A 18 13.20 -7.57 19.90
C GLY A 18 13.92 -8.67 19.13
N ARG A 19 13.70 -8.78 17.81
CA ARG A 19 14.23 -9.86 16.94
C ARG A 19 14.61 -9.36 15.56
N THR A 20 15.01 -8.09 15.45
CA THR A 20 15.40 -7.47 14.17
C THR A 20 16.91 -7.26 14.14
N LEU A 21 17.55 -7.53 12.99
CA LEU A 21 18.94 -7.18 12.72
C LEU A 21 18.97 -5.89 11.89
N TYR A 22 19.59 -4.84 12.42
CA TYR A 22 19.86 -3.61 11.70
C TYR A 22 21.30 -3.64 11.17
N SER A 23 21.48 -3.45 9.87
CA SER A 23 22.79 -3.30 9.22
C SER A 23 22.91 -1.89 8.68
N LEU A 24 23.87 -1.11 9.19
CA LEU A 24 24.05 0.30 8.85
C LEU A 24 25.44 0.52 8.26
N ASP A 25 25.47 1.21 7.12
CA ASP A 25 26.69 1.59 6.43
C ASP A 25 26.96 3.08 6.67
N GLU A 26 28.09 3.38 7.30
CA GLU A 26 28.59 4.72 7.68
C GLU A 26 27.50 5.71 8.17
N PRO A 27 26.76 5.38 9.23
CA PRO A 27 25.68 6.23 9.73
C PRO A 27 26.14 7.60 10.24
N THR A 28 27.44 7.80 10.49
CA THR A 28 27.98 9.08 10.95
C THR A 28 28.29 10.08 9.84
N THR A 29 28.19 9.69 8.57
CA THR A 29 28.55 10.56 7.43
C THR A 29 27.76 11.87 7.41
N GLY A 30 28.49 12.98 7.55
CA GLY A 30 27.97 14.35 7.54
C GLY A 30 27.29 14.77 8.86
N LEU A 31 27.61 14.13 9.99
CA LEU A 31 27.12 14.54 11.31
C LEU A 31 28.10 15.45 12.05
N HIS A 32 27.55 16.46 12.74
CA HIS A 32 28.25 17.21 13.75
C HIS A 32 28.44 16.35 15.03
N PHE A 33 29.44 16.65 15.85
CA PHE A 33 29.74 15.89 17.07
C PHE A 33 28.56 15.77 18.04
N ASP A 34 27.74 16.82 18.16
CA ASP A 34 26.54 16.79 19.02
C ASP A 34 25.45 15.84 18.50
N ASP A 35 25.36 15.68 17.18
CA ASP A 35 24.39 14.77 16.57
C ASP A 35 24.87 13.32 16.55
N LEU A 36 26.19 13.12 16.62
CA LEU A 36 26.79 11.80 16.83
C LEU A 36 26.35 11.18 18.16
N ALA A 37 26.34 11.97 19.23
CA ALA A 37 25.88 11.51 20.55
C ALA A 37 24.40 11.09 20.53
N LYS A 38 23.55 11.84 19.83
CA LYS A 38 22.12 11.49 19.65
C LYS A 38 21.94 10.22 18.83
N LEU A 39 22.71 10.06 17.76
CA LEU A 39 22.71 8.85 16.94
C LEU A 39 23.10 7.63 17.78
N LEU A 40 24.17 7.74 18.58
CA LEU A 40 24.59 6.67 19.48
C LEU A 40 23.49 6.30 20.48
N ASP A 41 22.78 7.27 21.06
CA ASP A 41 21.69 6.97 21.99
C ASP A 41 20.54 6.21 21.31
N VAL A 42 20.21 6.58 20.07
CA VAL A 42 19.24 5.88 19.23
C VAL A 42 19.66 4.44 18.92
N LEU A 43 20.91 4.22 18.52
CA LEU A 43 21.42 2.88 18.22
C LEU A 43 21.38 1.99 19.46
N ASN A 44 21.83 2.53 20.60
CA ASN A 44 21.80 1.80 21.85
C ASN A 44 20.36 1.50 22.31
N ARG A 45 19.40 2.39 22.08
CA ARG A 45 17.98 2.13 22.36
C ARG A 45 17.45 0.95 21.55
N LEU A 46 17.86 0.79 20.29
CA LEU A 46 17.49 -0.38 19.49
C LEU A 46 18.05 -1.68 20.10
N VAL A 47 19.30 -1.63 20.58
CA VAL A 47 19.96 -2.76 21.25
C VAL A 47 19.25 -3.12 22.56
N ASP A 48 18.95 -2.13 23.40
CA ASP A 48 18.25 -2.32 24.67
C ASP A 48 16.83 -2.89 24.50
N LEU A 49 16.20 -2.63 23.36
CA LEU A 49 14.92 -3.24 22.97
C LEU A 49 15.04 -4.70 22.50
N GLY A 50 16.24 -5.29 22.56
CA GLY A 50 16.54 -6.69 22.22
C GLY A 50 16.95 -6.92 20.76
N ASN A 51 17.17 -5.86 19.97
CA ASN A 51 17.58 -5.99 18.58
C ASN A 51 19.11 -6.11 18.45
N SER A 52 19.59 -6.60 17.31
CA SER A 52 21.02 -6.59 16.99
C SER A 52 21.32 -5.47 15.99
N VAL A 53 22.39 -4.71 16.22
CA VAL A 53 22.81 -3.63 15.33
C VAL A 53 24.25 -3.89 14.89
N VAL A 54 24.46 -3.99 13.58
CA VAL A 54 25.77 -4.12 12.93
C VAL A 54 26.03 -2.82 12.18
N VAL A 55 27.20 -2.23 12.43
CA VAL A 55 27.57 -0.94 11.85
C VAL A 55 28.93 -1.06 11.19
N ILE A 56 29.02 -0.57 9.94
CA ILE A 56 30.28 -0.32 9.25
C ILE A 56 30.65 1.14 9.54
N GLU A 57 31.76 1.37 10.22
CA GLU A 57 32.17 2.71 10.65
C GLU A 57 33.68 2.89 10.64
N HIS A 58 34.07 4.15 10.51
CA HIS A 58 35.45 4.61 10.64
C HIS A 58 35.61 5.65 11.77
N ASN A 59 34.50 6.13 12.36
CA ASN A 59 34.54 7.09 13.45
C ASN A 59 34.88 6.41 14.80
N LEU A 60 36.01 6.79 15.39
CA LEU A 60 36.51 6.24 16.66
C LEU A 60 35.55 6.45 17.84
N ASP A 61 34.75 7.51 17.84
CA ASP A 61 33.76 7.77 18.89
C ASP A 61 32.60 6.77 18.86
N VAL A 62 32.29 6.20 17.70
CA VAL A 62 31.34 5.09 17.59
C VAL A 62 32.02 3.78 17.93
N ILE A 63 33.17 3.52 17.30
CA ILE A 63 33.91 2.26 17.45
C ILE A 63 34.23 1.97 18.93
N LYS A 64 34.64 2.98 19.72
CA LYS A 64 34.94 2.81 21.15
C LYS A 64 33.73 2.44 22.02
N THR A 65 32.52 2.64 21.51
CA THR A 65 31.26 2.38 22.23
C THR A 65 30.61 1.04 21.85
N ALA A 66 31.16 0.35 20.86
CA ALA A 66 30.65 -0.94 20.42
C ALA A 66 30.90 -2.04 21.45
N ASP A 67 29.95 -2.97 21.59
CA ASP A 67 30.13 -4.17 22.40
C ASP A 67 31.13 -5.16 21.76
N TRP A 68 31.25 -5.12 20.43
CA TRP A 68 32.11 -6.02 19.66
C TRP A 68 32.60 -5.35 18.37
N ILE A 69 33.88 -5.55 18.04
CA ILE A 69 34.54 -5.09 16.82
C ILE A 69 34.95 -6.30 15.98
N ILE A 70 34.79 -6.18 14.67
CA ILE A 70 35.39 -7.07 13.67
C ILE A 70 36.25 -6.19 12.77
N ASP A 71 37.56 -6.28 12.92
CA ASP A 71 38.51 -5.47 12.15
C ASP A 71 38.93 -6.20 10.87
N ILE A 72 38.76 -5.53 9.74
CA ILE A 72 39.02 -6.10 8.40
C ILE A 72 40.19 -5.37 7.75
N GLY A 73 41.18 -6.13 7.30
CA GLY A 73 42.42 -5.58 6.73
C GLY A 73 43.39 -6.69 6.31
N PRO A 74 44.72 -6.49 6.47
CA PRO A 74 45.40 -5.33 7.05
C PRO A 74 45.40 -4.09 6.15
N GLU A 75 45.30 -4.27 4.83
CA GLU A 75 45.32 -3.20 3.84
C GLU A 75 43.99 -3.13 3.07
N ALA A 76 43.83 -2.16 2.17
CA ALA A 76 42.67 -2.09 1.28
C ALA A 76 42.82 -2.97 0.02
N GLY A 77 41.69 -3.29 -0.62
CA GLY A 77 41.64 -3.99 -1.91
C GLY A 77 42.23 -5.40 -1.86
N ARG A 78 43.06 -5.77 -2.84
CA ARG A 78 43.64 -7.12 -2.98
C ARG A 78 44.56 -7.55 -1.83
N HIS A 79 45.00 -6.59 -1.01
CA HIS A 79 45.86 -6.83 0.15
C HIS A 79 45.08 -6.84 1.47
N GLY A 80 43.75 -6.73 1.40
CA GLY A 80 42.83 -6.81 2.52
C GLY A 80 41.93 -8.04 2.51
N GLY A 81 40.77 -7.91 3.16
CA GLY A 81 39.71 -8.93 3.16
C GLY A 81 39.91 -10.03 4.20
N GLN A 82 40.84 -9.86 5.14
CA GLN A 82 41.05 -10.79 6.25
C GLN A 82 40.54 -10.16 7.55
N VAL A 83 40.06 -10.99 8.47
CA VAL A 83 39.78 -10.55 9.84
C VAL A 83 41.11 -10.45 10.57
N VAL A 84 41.51 -9.23 10.89
CA VAL A 84 42.79 -8.92 11.54
C VAL A 84 42.67 -9.07 13.06
N ALA A 85 41.56 -8.60 13.62
CA ALA A 85 41.24 -8.73 15.04
C ALA A 85 39.73 -8.78 15.24
N CYS A 86 39.28 -9.41 16.33
CA CYS A 86 37.89 -9.32 16.77
C CYS A 86 37.81 -9.44 18.29
N GLY A 87 36.84 -8.76 18.89
CA GLY A 87 36.72 -8.69 20.35
C GLY A 87 36.06 -7.40 20.80
N THR A 88 36.07 -7.13 22.11
CA THR A 88 35.73 -5.80 22.61
C THR A 88 36.75 -4.77 22.13
N PRO A 89 36.43 -3.45 22.17
CA PRO A 89 37.38 -2.38 21.92
C PRO A 89 38.73 -2.57 22.62
N GLU A 90 38.73 -2.95 23.89
CA GLU A 90 39.94 -3.17 24.69
C GLU A 90 40.71 -4.41 24.22
N MET A 91 40.03 -5.51 23.90
CA MET A 91 40.66 -6.73 23.39
C MET A 91 41.36 -6.51 22.05
N VAL A 92 40.74 -5.73 21.16
CA VAL A 92 41.33 -5.40 19.85
C VAL A 92 42.60 -4.56 20.02
N VAL A 93 42.63 -3.64 20.99
CA VAL A 93 43.82 -2.84 21.31
C VAL A 93 44.91 -3.67 21.99
N GLU A 94 44.56 -4.58 22.91
CA GLU A 94 45.53 -5.46 23.57
C GLU A 94 46.18 -6.43 22.58
N ALA A 95 45.40 -6.97 21.63
CA ALA A 95 45.87 -7.89 20.59
C ALA A 95 46.92 -7.26 19.65
N SER A 96 46.96 -5.93 19.53
CA SER A 96 47.97 -5.22 18.73
C SER A 96 49.25 -4.87 19.50
N GLY A 97 49.33 -5.23 20.79
CA GLY A 97 50.49 -4.97 21.66
C GLY A 97 50.48 -3.60 22.35
N ALA A 98 49.35 -2.88 22.31
CA ALA A 98 49.18 -1.60 22.98
C ALA A 98 48.53 -1.76 24.39
N SER A 99 48.95 -0.94 25.36
CA SER A 99 48.44 -0.97 26.74
C SER A 99 47.20 -0.09 26.90
N VAL A 100 46.10 -0.68 27.37
CA VAL A 100 44.84 0.01 27.73
C VAL A 100 44.42 -0.29 29.17
N ASN A 101 43.58 0.57 29.75
CA ASN A 101 43.02 0.33 31.08
C ASN A 101 42.08 -0.90 31.03
N PRO A 102 42.31 -1.96 31.82
CA PRO A 102 41.48 -3.17 31.74
C PRO A 102 40.07 -2.92 32.30
N PRO A 103 39.03 -3.54 31.72
CA PRO A 103 37.71 -3.55 32.34
C PRO A 103 37.75 -4.29 33.68
N PRO A 104 36.85 -3.97 34.65
CA PRO A 104 36.77 -4.72 35.90
C PRO A 104 36.51 -6.19 35.60
N ARG A 105 37.36 -7.09 36.16
CA ARG A 105 37.20 -8.54 36.04
C ARG A 105 35.93 -8.98 36.76
N GLY A 106 34.85 -9.18 36.01
CA GLY A 106 33.62 -9.73 36.52
C GLY A 106 32.54 -9.79 35.45
N GLU A 107 32.11 -11.01 35.14
CA GLU A 107 30.96 -11.38 34.31
C GLU A 107 31.22 -11.36 32.79
N GLY A 108 31.20 -12.56 32.19
CA GLY A 108 30.98 -12.74 30.76
C GLY A 108 29.62 -12.19 30.33
N PRO A 109 29.16 -12.42 29.07
CA PRO A 109 27.88 -11.89 28.62
C PRO A 109 26.77 -12.38 29.56
N GLY A 110 26.30 -11.48 30.42
CA GLY A 110 25.23 -11.75 31.36
C GLY A 110 23.96 -12.03 30.58
N ASP A 111 23.25 -13.07 31.01
CA ASP A 111 21.94 -13.46 30.49
C ASP A 111 21.07 -12.23 30.20
N GLY A 112 20.68 -12.10 28.93
CA GLY A 112 19.56 -11.24 28.55
C GLY A 112 18.28 -11.67 29.29
N PRO A 113 17.22 -10.85 29.28
CA PRO A 113 16.03 -11.09 30.08
C PRO A 113 15.44 -12.48 29.80
N THR A 114 15.41 -13.30 30.85
CA THR A 114 14.80 -14.65 30.87
C THR A 114 13.36 -14.59 30.37
N VAL A 115 13.12 -15.01 29.13
CA VAL A 115 11.78 -15.32 28.65
C VAL A 115 11.38 -16.67 29.23
N ALA A 116 10.37 -16.69 30.09
CA ALA A 116 9.85 -17.91 30.70
C ALA A 116 9.44 -18.94 29.63
N PRO A 117 9.84 -20.22 29.74
CA PRO A 117 9.51 -21.23 28.75
C PRO A 117 8.04 -21.67 28.93
N ARG A 118 7.21 -21.47 27.91
CA ARG A 118 5.90 -22.14 27.82
C ARG A 118 6.08 -23.57 27.29
N ALA A 119 5.34 -24.48 27.94
CA ALA A 119 5.46 -25.92 27.83
C ALA A 119 5.10 -26.52 26.46
N ASN A 120 5.89 -27.54 26.09
CA ASN A 120 5.63 -28.73 25.26
C ASN A 120 5.09 -28.60 23.82
N ARG A 121 5.97 -28.97 22.87
CA ARG A 121 5.78 -30.22 22.09
C ARG A 121 7.15 -30.79 21.69
N ALA A 122 7.38 -32.04 22.06
CA ALA A 122 8.60 -32.79 21.83
C ALA A 122 8.78 -33.18 20.36
N THR A 123 10.00 -33.07 19.82
CA THR A 123 10.71 -34.14 19.06
C THR A 123 12.18 -33.78 18.81
N SER A 124 13.03 -34.77 19.11
CA SER A 124 14.41 -35.03 18.64
C SER A 124 15.55 -34.05 18.93
N SER A 125 16.46 -34.56 19.76
CA SER A 125 17.82 -34.15 20.10
C SER A 125 18.71 -33.69 18.94
N GLY A 126 19.41 -32.58 19.15
CA GLY A 126 20.65 -32.21 18.45
C GLY A 126 21.41 -31.18 19.29
N ALA A 127 22.50 -31.61 19.92
CA ALA A 127 23.35 -30.76 20.74
C ALA A 127 24.08 -29.70 19.88
N LEU A 128 24.14 -28.45 20.37
CA LEU A 128 25.01 -27.40 19.81
C LEU A 128 26.48 -27.76 20.08
N PRO A 129 27.40 -27.58 19.12
CA PRO A 129 28.81 -27.93 19.31
C PRO A 129 29.52 -26.90 20.19
N SER A 130 30.32 -27.39 21.13
CA SER A 130 31.30 -26.61 21.89
C SER A 130 32.38 -26.03 20.96
N PRO A 131 33.02 -24.89 21.33
CA PRO A 131 34.01 -24.24 20.48
C PRO A 131 35.30 -25.07 20.48
N ASN A 132 35.64 -25.64 19.32
CA ASN A 132 36.90 -26.34 19.14
C ASN A 132 37.90 -25.42 18.42
N PRO A 133 39.12 -25.23 18.96
CA PRO A 133 40.17 -24.43 18.32
C PRO A 133 41.01 -25.35 17.43
N SER A 134 40.68 -25.46 16.14
CA SER A 134 41.65 -25.94 15.13
C SER A 134 41.09 -25.86 13.72
N LEU A 135 41.58 -24.90 12.93
CA LEU A 135 41.72 -25.05 11.49
C LEU A 135 43.19 -24.89 11.16
N GLY A 136 43.86 -26.03 11.02
CA GLY A 136 45.26 -26.11 10.59
C GLY A 136 45.37 -26.00 9.07
N GLY A 137 46.08 -24.99 8.60
CA GLY A 137 46.80 -24.98 7.34
C GLY A 137 48.28 -24.73 7.64
N ARG A 138 49.17 -25.64 7.20
CA ARG A 138 50.62 -25.50 7.39
C ARG A 138 51.14 -24.31 6.58
N GLY A 139 51.78 -23.36 7.28
CA GLY A 139 52.55 -22.26 6.69
C GLY A 139 53.29 -21.50 7.79
N THR A 140 54.62 -21.55 7.71
CA THR A 140 55.64 -20.65 8.29
C THR A 140 55.16 -19.42 9.08
N ALA A 141 55.80 -19.19 10.25
CA ALA A 141 55.72 -17.98 11.09
C ALA A 141 55.14 -16.73 10.39
N SER A 142 53.95 -16.29 10.81
CA SER A 142 53.36 -15.03 10.36
C SER A 142 53.11 -14.16 11.59
N GLY A 143 53.73 -12.99 11.64
CA GLY A 143 53.46 -12.00 12.67
C GLY A 143 51.96 -11.66 12.71
N SER A 144 51.50 -11.23 13.89
CA SER A 144 50.16 -10.63 14.04
C SER A 144 49.93 -9.66 12.89
N LEU A 145 48.86 -9.86 12.12
CA LEU A 145 48.47 -8.90 11.09
C LEU A 145 48.23 -7.55 11.79
N ARG A 146 48.71 -6.47 11.18
CA ARG A 146 48.62 -5.12 11.75
C ARG A 146 47.17 -4.65 11.74
N SER A 147 46.65 -4.24 12.89
CA SER A 147 45.34 -3.60 13.02
C SER A 147 45.50 -2.08 13.09
N HIS A 148 45.14 -1.38 12.01
CA HIS A 148 45.11 0.08 11.99
C HIS A 148 44.04 0.63 12.94
N THR A 149 42.91 -0.08 13.08
CA THR A 149 41.84 0.25 14.02
C THR A 149 42.35 0.24 15.46
N ALA A 150 43.11 -0.78 15.86
CA ALA A 150 43.68 -0.89 17.21
C ALA A 150 44.66 0.26 17.52
N GLU A 151 45.55 0.59 16.58
CA GLU A 151 46.52 1.69 16.74
C GLU A 151 45.82 3.05 16.93
N ALA A 152 44.76 3.30 16.16
CA ALA A 152 43.99 4.53 16.25
C ALA A 152 43.12 4.60 17.52
N LEU A 153 42.59 3.46 17.97
CA LEU A 153 41.69 3.37 19.12
C LEU A 153 42.42 3.45 20.47
N ALA A 154 43.67 2.97 20.54
CA ALA A 154 44.48 2.97 21.76
C ALA A 154 44.56 4.33 22.49
N PRO A 155 44.92 5.46 21.86
CA PRO A 155 44.95 6.75 22.53
C PRO A 155 43.56 7.23 22.96
N VAL A 156 42.49 6.82 22.26
CA VAL A 156 41.11 7.22 22.58
C VAL A 156 40.63 6.52 23.85
N LEU A 157 40.91 5.23 24.01
CA LEU A 157 40.58 4.48 25.22
C LEU A 157 41.40 4.92 26.44
N ALA A 158 42.64 5.39 26.23
CA ALA A 158 43.49 5.89 27.31
C ALA A 158 43.02 7.24 27.90
N GLN A 159 42.27 8.04 27.16
CA GLN A 159 41.88 9.41 27.54
C GLN A 159 40.76 9.52 28.58
N GLY A 160 39.99 8.46 28.81
CA GLY A 160 38.81 8.53 29.67
C GLY A 160 38.58 7.27 30.49
N PRO A 161 37.99 7.38 31.69
CA PRO A 161 37.60 6.20 32.45
C PRO A 161 36.47 5.47 31.72
N TYR A 162 36.54 4.14 31.70
CA TYR A 162 35.41 3.30 31.26
C TYR A 162 34.18 3.62 32.11
N LYS A 163 33.04 3.87 31.45
CA LYS A 163 31.76 4.11 32.12
C LYS A 163 30.71 3.17 31.54
N LYS A 164 30.05 2.40 32.41
CA LYS A 164 28.93 1.56 32.00
C LYS A 164 27.74 2.47 31.62
N ARG A 165 27.18 2.25 30.44
CA ARG A 165 25.97 2.95 29.96
C ARG A 165 24.77 2.60 30.87
N LYS A 166 23.85 3.57 31.02
CA LYS A 166 22.52 3.32 31.60
C LYS A 166 21.60 2.69 30.54
N LEU A 167 21.02 1.53 30.84
CA LEU A 167 20.08 0.85 29.95
C LEU A 167 18.78 1.64 29.81
N HIS A 168 18.24 1.67 28.60
CA HIS A 168 16.94 2.22 28.28
C HIS A 168 15.84 1.23 28.68
N THR A 169 14.88 1.68 29.49
CA THR A 169 13.71 0.90 29.92
C THR A 169 12.46 1.38 29.18
N GLN A 170 11.60 0.45 28.73
CA GLN A 170 10.44 0.65 27.85
C GLN A 170 9.35 1.66 28.29
N ASP A 171 9.53 2.38 29.40
CA ASP A 171 8.60 3.37 29.91
C ASP A 171 8.92 4.77 29.34
N ASP A 172 8.79 4.94 28.02
CA ASP A 172 8.76 6.28 27.45
C ASP A 172 7.38 6.89 27.69
N LYS A 173 7.28 7.66 28.77
CA LYS A 173 6.15 8.55 28.98
C LYS A 173 6.31 9.76 28.04
N PRO A 174 5.25 10.14 27.31
CA PRO A 174 5.30 11.31 26.45
C PRO A 174 5.77 12.53 27.24
N GLN A 175 6.76 13.24 26.72
CA GLN A 175 7.29 14.47 27.30
C GLN A 175 6.56 15.69 26.71
N ALA A 176 6.54 16.78 27.47
CA ALA A 176 6.00 18.04 26.97
C ALA A 176 6.85 18.55 25.79
N GLY A 177 6.28 18.54 24.58
CA GLY A 177 6.96 18.91 23.34
C GLY A 177 7.19 17.74 22.37
N ASP A 178 6.84 16.51 22.75
CA ASP A 178 6.83 15.38 21.81
C ASP A 178 5.79 15.64 20.71
N LEU A 179 6.24 15.60 19.46
CA LEU A 179 5.37 15.66 18.28
C LEU A 179 4.91 14.26 17.92
N ASP A 180 3.62 14.08 17.71
CA ASP A 180 3.10 12.85 17.11
C ASP A 180 3.64 12.74 15.67
N LEU A 181 4.32 11.64 15.35
CA LEU A 181 4.87 11.41 14.03
C LEU A 181 3.78 11.34 12.95
N GLU A 182 2.54 10.99 13.33
CA GLU A 182 1.38 11.07 12.44
C GLU A 182 0.96 12.52 12.16
N GLU A 183 1.34 13.48 13.00
CA GLU A 183 1.09 14.91 12.81
C GLU A 183 2.24 15.62 12.09
N VAL A 184 3.45 15.06 12.14
CA VAL A 184 4.60 15.59 11.41
C VAL A 184 4.35 15.55 9.90
N GLY A 185 4.18 16.73 9.32
CA GLY A 185 3.97 16.90 7.88
C GLY A 185 2.51 16.87 7.42
N LYS A 186 1.52 16.72 8.33
CA LYS A 186 0.09 16.85 7.96
C LYS A 186 -0.26 18.23 7.42
N ASP A 187 0.39 19.27 7.93
CA ASP A 187 0.19 20.66 7.48
C ASP A 187 1.07 21.04 6.28
N ILE A 188 1.98 20.15 5.85
CA ILE A 188 2.84 20.39 4.70
C ILE A 188 2.05 20.05 3.45
N ARG A 189 1.53 21.09 2.79
CA ARG A 189 1.01 20.97 1.43
C ARG A 189 2.13 20.52 0.50
N MET A 190 1.90 19.42 -0.19
CA MET A 190 2.85 18.88 -1.16
C MET A 190 2.98 19.86 -2.35
N PRO A 191 4.10 19.84 -3.10
CA PRO A 191 4.29 20.78 -4.22
C PRO A 191 3.13 20.79 -5.24
N TRP A 192 2.55 19.62 -5.52
CA TRP A 192 1.37 19.49 -6.41
C TRP A 192 0.04 19.97 -5.80
N GLU A 193 -0.04 20.10 -4.47
CA GLU A 193 -1.18 20.71 -3.76
C GLU A 193 -1.07 22.24 -3.70
N VAL A 194 0.14 22.79 -3.88
CA VAL A 194 0.39 24.23 -3.87
C VAL A 194 0.18 24.81 -5.28
N ASP A 195 0.94 24.31 -6.25
CA ASP A 195 0.76 24.63 -7.67
C ASP A 195 0.92 23.36 -8.50
N GLY A 196 -0.20 22.66 -8.70
CA GLY A 196 -0.20 21.41 -9.45
C GLY A 196 0.17 21.60 -10.93
N ARG A 197 -0.21 22.73 -11.55
CA ARG A 197 0.09 22.98 -12.97
C ARG A 197 1.59 23.20 -13.16
N GLU A 198 2.20 24.06 -12.36
CA GLU A 198 3.65 24.28 -12.35
C GLU A 198 4.40 22.98 -11.98
N TRP A 199 3.92 22.24 -10.99
CA TRP A 199 4.50 20.95 -10.62
C TRP A 199 4.55 19.99 -11.80
N HIS A 200 3.43 19.81 -12.51
CA HIS A 200 3.35 18.84 -13.59
C HIS A 200 4.04 19.32 -14.88
N CYS A 201 4.00 20.62 -15.19
CA CYS A 201 4.57 21.18 -16.41
C CYS A 201 6.04 21.58 -16.28
N GLU A 202 6.57 21.80 -15.07
CA GLU A 202 7.95 22.29 -14.88
C GLU A 202 8.72 21.50 -13.81
N ASN A 203 8.20 21.45 -12.58
CA ASN A 203 8.97 21.01 -11.40
C ASN A 203 8.89 19.50 -11.09
N ARG A 204 8.32 18.70 -12.00
CA ARG A 204 8.02 17.28 -11.79
C ARG A 204 9.28 16.45 -11.57
N VAL A 205 9.12 15.37 -10.80
CA VAL A 205 10.14 14.34 -10.62
C VAL A 205 9.63 12.97 -11.05
N SER A 206 10.55 12.12 -11.50
CA SER A 206 10.23 10.74 -11.86
C SER A 206 9.82 9.91 -10.63
N ARG A 207 9.31 8.69 -10.85
CA ARG A 207 9.01 7.75 -9.75
C ARG A 207 10.22 7.46 -8.84
N ALA A 208 11.42 7.50 -9.40
CA ALA A 208 12.68 7.27 -8.68
C ALA A 208 13.23 8.56 -8.03
N GLY A 209 12.64 9.73 -8.32
CA GLY A 209 13.10 11.03 -7.83
C GLY A 209 14.06 11.76 -8.76
N ASP A 210 14.44 11.15 -9.88
CA ASP A 210 15.29 11.78 -10.89
C ASP A 210 14.57 12.91 -11.65
N SER A 211 15.36 13.76 -12.32
CA SER A 211 14.87 14.72 -13.30
C SER A 211 14.03 14.05 -14.38
N VAL A 212 13.08 14.80 -14.91
CA VAL A 212 12.21 14.39 -16.01
C VAL A 212 12.62 15.18 -17.24
N GLU A 213 12.76 14.48 -18.36
CA GLU A 213 13.38 14.98 -19.59
C GLU A 213 12.37 15.19 -20.73
N TRP A 214 11.13 14.69 -20.63
CA TRP A 214 10.09 15.03 -21.60
C TRP A 214 9.62 16.48 -21.42
N ASP A 215 9.20 17.13 -22.51
CA ASP A 215 8.86 18.53 -22.59
C ASP A 215 7.52 18.89 -21.91
N GLY A 216 7.58 19.75 -20.89
CA GLY A 216 6.43 20.21 -20.12
C GLY A 216 5.30 20.82 -20.96
N ARG A 217 5.67 21.49 -22.06
CA ARG A 217 4.73 22.16 -22.98
C ARG A 217 3.71 21.21 -23.59
N ILE A 218 4.04 19.91 -23.68
CA ILE A 218 3.11 18.87 -24.14
C ILE A 218 1.85 18.88 -23.29
N LEU A 219 2.00 18.75 -21.97
CA LEU A 219 0.86 18.64 -21.07
C LEU A 219 0.09 19.95 -21.02
N ASP A 220 0.81 21.06 -20.98
CA ASP A 220 0.24 22.40 -20.90
C ASP A 220 -0.69 22.70 -22.08
N ARG A 221 -0.20 22.49 -23.31
CA ARG A 221 -0.94 22.79 -24.54
C ARG A 221 -2.05 21.76 -24.82
N VAL A 222 -1.85 20.49 -24.45
CA VAL A 222 -2.92 19.49 -24.56
C VAL A 222 -4.06 19.82 -23.61
N GLU A 223 -3.78 20.19 -22.36
CA GLU A 223 -4.81 20.55 -21.39
C GLU A 223 -5.58 21.80 -21.82
N GLU A 224 -4.87 22.86 -22.23
CA GLU A 224 -5.47 24.08 -22.77
C GLU A 224 -6.39 23.77 -23.96
N ARG A 225 -5.92 22.96 -24.92
CA ARG A 225 -6.73 22.56 -26.08
C ARG A 225 -7.96 21.72 -25.68
N ILE A 226 -7.87 20.91 -24.63
CA ILE A 226 -9.04 20.17 -24.12
C ILE A 226 -10.10 21.14 -23.59
N GLN A 227 -9.69 22.18 -22.85
CA GLN A 227 -10.63 23.20 -22.35
C GLN A 227 -11.30 23.95 -23.50
N GLU A 228 -10.52 24.39 -24.50
CA GLU A 228 -11.05 25.04 -25.71
C GLU A 228 -12.06 24.14 -26.45
N LEU A 229 -11.77 22.84 -26.58
CA LEU A 229 -12.69 21.89 -27.18
C LEU A 229 -13.95 21.69 -26.35
N GLY A 230 -13.89 21.92 -25.04
CA GLY A 230 -15.07 21.97 -24.17
C GLY A 230 -16.02 23.07 -24.59
N GLU A 231 -15.49 24.28 -24.83
CA GLU A 231 -16.26 25.42 -25.32
C GLU A 231 -16.74 25.21 -26.76
N GLU A 232 -15.88 24.73 -27.66
CA GLU A 232 -16.18 24.52 -29.09
C GLU A 232 -17.27 23.46 -29.29
N LEU A 233 -17.19 22.34 -28.55
CA LEU A 233 -18.08 21.19 -28.72
C LEU A 233 -19.26 21.20 -27.74
N GLY A 234 -19.29 22.12 -26.76
CA GLY A 234 -20.29 22.15 -25.70
C GLY A 234 -20.18 20.94 -24.77
N ILE A 235 -18.98 20.67 -24.26
CA ILE A 235 -18.70 19.63 -23.27
C ILE A 235 -18.37 20.31 -21.94
N ASP A 236 -19.18 20.03 -20.91
CA ASP A 236 -18.94 20.54 -19.56
C ASP A 236 -17.82 19.72 -18.90
N TRP A 237 -16.58 20.20 -18.95
CA TRP A 237 -15.45 19.63 -18.21
C TRP A 237 -15.50 20.04 -16.74
N ALA A 238 -15.16 19.12 -15.85
CA ALA A 238 -14.80 19.49 -14.49
C ALA A 238 -13.44 20.23 -14.50
N PRO A 239 -13.13 21.07 -13.49
CA PRO A 239 -11.81 21.65 -13.34
C PRO A 239 -10.73 20.57 -13.38
N THR A 240 -9.67 20.81 -14.14
CA THR A 240 -8.56 19.86 -14.27
C THR A 240 -7.99 19.53 -12.90
N ASN A 241 -7.93 18.24 -12.59
CA ASN A 241 -7.40 17.77 -11.33
C ASN A 241 -5.88 17.61 -11.44
N TRP A 242 -5.18 18.60 -10.87
CA TRP A 242 -3.72 18.61 -10.73
C TRP A 242 -3.25 18.08 -9.36
N ASN A 243 -4.19 17.76 -8.47
CA ASN A 243 -3.89 17.42 -7.08
C ASN A 243 -3.51 15.94 -6.93
N HIS A 244 -2.48 15.52 -7.65
CA HIS A 244 -1.90 14.19 -7.50
C HIS A 244 -0.47 14.17 -8.02
N ARG A 245 0.49 13.72 -7.20
CA ARG A 245 1.95 13.71 -7.50
C ARG A 245 2.36 13.39 -8.95
N SER A 246 1.68 12.46 -9.61
CA SER A 246 2.12 11.89 -10.90
C SER A 246 1.04 11.79 -11.97
N ILE A 247 -0.16 12.29 -11.72
CA ILE A 247 -1.31 12.10 -12.63
C ILE A 247 -2.08 13.40 -12.72
N VAL A 248 -2.34 13.86 -13.94
CA VAL A 248 -3.30 14.94 -14.21
C VAL A 248 -4.54 14.32 -14.85
N GLU A 249 -5.72 14.71 -14.38
CA GLU A 249 -7.00 14.15 -14.82
C GLU A 249 -7.98 15.24 -15.26
N VAL A 250 -8.64 15.02 -16.41
CA VAL A 250 -9.80 15.79 -16.84
C VAL A 250 -11.00 14.86 -16.96
N THR A 251 -12.10 15.21 -16.31
CA THR A 251 -13.36 14.46 -16.33
C THR A 251 -14.50 15.31 -16.86
N GLY A 252 -15.60 14.69 -17.28
CA GLY A 252 -16.85 15.43 -17.43
C GLY A 252 -17.37 15.90 -16.08
N GLU A 253 -18.15 16.99 -16.05
CA GLU A 253 -18.71 17.60 -14.83
C GLU A 253 -19.55 16.59 -14.02
N LYS A 254 -20.36 15.78 -14.71
CA LYS A 254 -21.12 14.71 -14.08
C LYS A 254 -20.19 13.52 -13.77
N LYS A 255 -20.15 13.08 -12.51
CA LYS A 255 -19.40 11.87 -12.08
C LYS A 255 -19.71 10.62 -12.92
N THR A 256 -20.90 10.53 -13.52
CA THR A 256 -21.31 9.42 -14.39
C THR A 256 -20.66 9.42 -15.78
N ALA A 257 -20.18 10.58 -16.25
CA ALA A 257 -19.46 10.71 -17.52
C ALA A 257 -18.07 10.02 -17.46
N GLY A 258 -17.45 10.01 -16.27
CA GLY A 258 -16.11 9.49 -16.06
C GLY A 258 -15.01 10.41 -16.60
N TRP A 259 -13.78 9.90 -16.62
CA TRP A 259 -12.61 10.64 -17.12
C TRP A 259 -12.53 10.61 -18.65
N PHE A 260 -12.10 11.74 -19.22
CA PHE A 260 -11.76 11.88 -20.63
C PHE A 260 -10.25 11.77 -20.84
N PHE A 261 -9.45 12.43 -19.99
CA PHE A 261 -8.02 12.52 -20.16
C PHE A 261 -7.24 12.18 -18.88
N HIS A 262 -6.17 11.42 -19.03
CA HIS A 262 -5.14 11.20 -18.00
C HIS A 262 -3.76 11.44 -18.57
N ALA A 263 -2.95 12.27 -17.93
CA ALA A 263 -1.51 12.35 -18.18
C ALA A 263 -0.74 11.69 -17.03
N ILE A 264 0.16 10.75 -17.35
CA ILE A 264 1.08 10.16 -16.37
C ILE A 264 2.42 10.88 -16.52
N THR A 265 2.79 11.67 -15.51
CA THR A 265 3.88 12.66 -15.60
C THR A 265 5.20 12.20 -14.96
N ALA A 266 5.19 11.13 -14.17
CA ALA A 266 6.36 10.66 -13.41
C ALA A 266 7.25 9.65 -14.14
N GLU A 267 7.16 9.57 -15.47
CA GLU A 267 8.10 8.83 -16.31
C GLU A 267 9.20 9.79 -16.77
N ARG A 268 10.46 9.34 -16.71
CA ARG A 268 11.62 10.20 -17.00
C ARG A 268 11.62 10.72 -18.44
N TRP A 269 11.47 9.82 -19.40
CA TRP A 269 11.69 10.15 -20.82
C TRP A 269 10.43 10.50 -21.60
N LEU A 270 9.26 10.05 -21.16
CA LEU A 270 8.01 10.19 -21.91
C LEU A 270 6.87 10.59 -20.98
N VAL A 271 6.01 11.50 -21.43
CA VAL A 271 4.67 11.66 -20.86
C VAL A 271 3.72 10.68 -21.54
N LYS A 272 2.92 9.99 -20.73
CA LYS A 272 1.88 9.09 -21.24
C LYS A 272 0.53 9.79 -21.16
N LEU A 273 0.04 10.22 -22.31
CA LEU A 273 -1.27 10.82 -22.51
C LEU A 273 -2.28 9.72 -22.80
N LYS A 274 -3.38 9.67 -22.06
CA LYS A 274 -4.47 8.71 -22.28
C LYS A 274 -5.77 9.45 -22.50
N PHE A 275 -6.48 9.04 -23.53
CA PHE A 275 -7.76 9.60 -23.92
C PHE A 275 -8.80 8.50 -23.94
N ARG A 276 -9.97 8.81 -23.39
CA ARG A 276 -11.14 7.94 -23.42
C ARG A 276 -12.16 8.50 -24.39
N THR A 277 -12.63 7.67 -25.30
CA THR A 277 -13.62 8.05 -26.30
C THR A 277 -14.61 6.89 -26.53
N ALA A 278 -15.66 7.11 -27.32
CA ALA A 278 -16.58 6.04 -27.68
C ALA A 278 -15.87 4.85 -28.33
N LYS A 279 -16.46 3.65 -28.15
CA LYS A 279 -15.95 2.45 -28.81
C LYS A 279 -15.91 2.60 -30.33
N LYS A 280 -14.84 2.08 -30.94
CA LYS A 280 -14.63 2.06 -32.40
C LYS A 280 -14.50 3.45 -33.04
N THR A 281 -14.19 4.50 -32.28
CA THR A 281 -13.88 5.84 -32.83
C THR A 281 -12.62 5.79 -33.70
N PHE A 282 -11.62 5.01 -33.28
CA PHE A 282 -10.33 4.89 -33.96
C PHE A 282 -10.02 3.44 -34.36
N GLN A 283 -9.42 3.28 -35.54
CA GLN A 283 -8.73 2.05 -35.95
C GLN A 283 -7.27 2.17 -35.56
N ARG A 284 -6.71 1.14 -34.90
CA ARG A 284 -5.37 1.20 -34.32
C ARG A 284 -4.29 1.51 -35.36
N ASP A 285 -4.24 0.75 -36.44
CA ASP A 285 -3.13 0.83 -37.39
C ASP A 285 -3.16 2.14 -38.17
N GLN A 286 -4.35 2.62 -38.53
CA GLN A 286 -4.53 3.94 -39.12
C GLN A 286 -4.08 5.05 -38.17
N LEU A 287 -4.47 4.98 -36.89
CA LEU A 287 -4.09 6.01 -35.91
C LEU A 287 -2.58 6.06 -35.66
N VAL A 288 -1.89 4.91 -35.71
CA VAL A 288 -0.42 4.87 -35.61
C VAL A 288 0.22 5.56 -36.82
N LEU A 289 -0.34 5.37 -38.02
CA LEU A 289 0.13 6.04 -39.25
C LEU A 289 -0.19 7.54 -39.24
N ASP A 290 -1.38 7.93 -38.81
CA ASP A 290 -1.81 9.34 -38.81
C ASP A 290 -0.98 10.19 -37.84
N LEU A 291 -0.64 9.66 -36.66
CA LEU A 291 0.16 10.38 -35.66
C LEU A 291 1.67 10.32 -35.94
N ASP A 292 2.12 9.36 -36.76
CA ASP A 292 3.50 9.17 -37.22
C ASP A 292 4.60 9.38 -36.16
N LEU A 293 4.34 8.96 -34.91
CA LEU A 293 5.32 9.11 -33.83
C LEU A 293 6.45 8.10 -33.99
N LYS A 294 7.66 8.61 -34.27
CA LYS A 294 8.90 7.84 -34.38
C LYS A 294 9.11 6.90 -33.18
N PRO A 295 9.51 5.64 -33.37
CA PRO A 295 9.93 4.76 -32.27
C PRO A 295 11.04 5.38 -31.40
N LEU A 296 11.21 4.87 -30.18
CA LEU A 296 12.22 5.39 -29.25
C LEU A 296 13.65 5.28 -29.81
N ASN A 297 13.94 4.20 -30.54
CA ASN A 297 15.24 3.99 -31.17
C ASN A 297 15.60 5.06 -32.21
N ASP A 298 14.61 5.77 -32.75
CA ASP A 298 14.79 6.76 -33.82
C ASP A 298 14.71 8.21 -33.28
N LEU A 299 14.59 8.37 -31.95
CA LEU A 299 14.68 9.66 -31.29
C LEU A 299 16.13 9.96 -30.95
N ASN A 300 16.60 11.13 -31.37
CA ASN A 300 17.85 11.69 -30.88
C ASN A 300 17.65 12.13 -29.42
N ASP A 301 18.70 12.09 -28.61
CA ASP A 301 18.74 12.66 -27.25
C ASP A 301 17.92 11.93 -26.17
N ILE A 302 17.60 10.64 -26.37
CA ILE A 302 17.00 9.81 -25.32
C ILE A 302 17.86 8.58 -24.98
N GLU A 303 18.03 8.29 -23.69
CA GLU A 303 18.67 7.06 -23.21
C GLU A 303 17.63 5.97 -22.94
N ALA A 304 16.70 5.77 -23.87
CA ALA A 304 15.66 4.76 -23.77
C ALA A 304 15.54 3.98 -25.08
N TYR A 305 15.46 2.66 -24.98
CA TYR A 305 15.37 1.76 -26.13
C TYR A 305 13.96 1.20 -26.29
N GLY A 306 13.47 1.16 -27.53
CA GLY A 306 12.21 0.56 -27.90
C GLY A 306 11.83 0.77 -29.36
N SER A 307 11.56 -0.32 -30.08
CA SER A 307 11.10 -0.29 -31.48
C SER A 307 9.57 -0.30 -31.62
N GLY A 308 8.84 -0.37 -30.52
CA GLY A 308 7.38 -0.43 -30.53
C GLY A 308 6.74 0.92 -30.82
N ALA A 309 5.55 0.90 -31.44
CA ALA A 309 4.73 2.08 -31.65
C ALA A 309 4.43 2.80 -30.31
N ARG A 310 4.58 4.13 -30.31
CA ARG A 310 4.29 5.00 -29.16
C ARG A 310 2.81 5.35 -29.01
N VAL A 311 1.99 4.87 -29.93
CA VAL A 311 0.53 4.98 -29.90
C VAL A 311 -0.09 3.60 -29.66
N LYS A 312 -1.01 3.52 -28.70
CA LYS A 312 -1.79 2.31 -28.41
C LYS A 312 -3.27 2.64 -28.46
N CYS A 313 -4.07 1.78 -29.06
CA CYS A 313 -5.51 1.94 -29.12
C CYS A 313 -6.18 0.61 -28.78
N LYS A 314 -7.04 0.60 -27.75
CA LYS A 314 -7.73 -0.62 -27.28
C LYS A 314 -9.17 -0.33 -26.87
N ASN A 315 -10.06 -1.27 -27.17
CA ASN A 315 -11.43 -1.23 -26.66
C ASN A 315 -11.45 -1.74 -25.22
N LEU A 316 -11.98 -0.94 -24.28
CA LEU A 316 -12.13 -1.33 -22.89
C LEU A 316 -13.41 -2.15 -22.68
N ARG A 317 -13.58 -2.71 -21.47
CA ARG A 317 -14.89 -3.23 -21.04
C ARG A 317 -15.88 -2.07 -20.91
N GLY A 318 -17.13 -2.26 -21.37
CA GLY A 318 -18.14 -1.21 -21.40
C GLY A 318 -18.15 -0.46 -22.74
N PRO A 319 -18.53 0.82 -22.80
CA PRO A 319 -18.73 1.57 -24.04
C PRO A 319 -17.48 2.33 -24.53
N TRP A 320 -16.35 2.19 -23.84
CA TRP A 320 -15.17 3.03 -24.02
C TRP A 320 -14.08 2.39 -24.88
N GLN A 321 -13.39 3.21 -25.67
CA GLN A 321 -12.08 2.96 -26.26
C GLN A 321 -11.06 3.86 -25.55
N GLU A 322 -9.87 3.31 -25.29
CA GLU A 322 -8.75 4.04 -24.71
C GLU A 322 -7.66 4.16 -25.77
N VAL A 323 -7.24 5.39 -26.03
CA VAL A 323 -6.07 5.73 -26.83
C VAL A 323 -4.97 6.20 -25.88
N GLN A 324 -3.76 5.68 -26.05
CA GLN A 324 -2.57 6.12 -25.32
C GLN A 324 -1.55 6.65 -26.32
N VAL A 325 -0.99 7.82 -26.05
CA VAL A 325 0.07 8.46 -26.81
C VAL A 325 1.24 8.71 -25.86
N HIS A 326 2.44 8.26 -26.23
CA HIS A 326 3.65 8.46 -25.45
C HIS A 326 4.51 9.52 -26.13
N ALA A 327 4.63 10.70 -25.51
CA ALA A 327 5.31 11.84 -26.10
C ALA A 327 6.58 12.25 -25.33
N HIS A 328 7.60 12.72 -26.03
CA HIS A 328 8.87 13.21 -25.52
C HIS A 328 9.02 14.72 -25.70
N SER A 329 8.90 15.25 -26.93
CA SER A 329 9.03 16.67 -27.24
C SER A 329 7.68 17.28 -27.66
N TYR A 330 7.51 18.58 -27.53
CA TYR A 330 6.27 19.24 -27.97
C TYR A 330 6.10 19.18 -29.50
N GLU A 331 7.19 19.27 -30.24
CA GLU A 331 7.20 19.37 -31.71
C GLU A 331 6.65 18.12 -32.40
N GLU A 332 6.71 16.95 -31.76
CA GLU A 332 6.16 15.72 -32.36
C GLU A 332 4.63 15.61 -32.23
N ILE A 333 4.02 16.35 -31.30
CA ILE A 333 2.57 16.40 -31.14
C ILE A 333 1.95 17.70 -31.66
N ASP A 334 2.75 18.73 -31.92
CA ASP A 334 2.26 19.97 -32.52
C ASP A 334 2.05 19.83 -34.03
N THR A 335 1.15 18.92 -34.39
CA THR A 335 0.81 18.56 -35.76
C THR A 335 -0.70 18.66 -35.98
N PRO A 336 -1.16 19.08 -37.18
CA PRO A 336 -2.59 19.10 -37.50
C PRO A 336 -3.29 17.76 -37.25
N GLU A 337 -2.58 16.66 -37.49
CA GLU A 337 -3.06 15.29 -37.32
C GLU A 337 -3.33 14.96 -35.85
N PHE A 338 -2.43 15.34 -34.94
CA PHE A 338 -2.62 15.15 -33.51
C PHE A 338 -3.77 16.00 -32.97
N TRP A 339 -3.88 17.26 -33.39
CA TRP A 339 -4.96 18.14 -32.94
C TRP A 339 -6.33 17.70 -33.49
N SER A 340 -6.36 17.18 -34.72
CA SER A 340 -7.55 16.54 -35.30
C SER A 340 -7.94 15.27 -34.56
N PHE A 341 -6.96 14.44 -34.19
CA PHE A 341 -7.16 13.28 -33.33
C PHE A 341 -7.81 13.67 -31.99
N LEU A 342 -7.28 14.69 -31.31
CA LEU A 342 -7.78 15.14 -30.01
C LEU A 342 -9.24 15.61 -30.11
N LYS A 343 -9.56 16.40 -31.13
CA LYS A 343 -10.94 16.84 -31.41
C LYS A 343 -11.88 15.65 -31.63
N LYS A 344 -11.49 14.70 -32.49
CA LYS A 344 -12.29 13.50 -32.76
C LYS A 344 -12.48 12.63 -31.51
N ALA A 345 -11.47 12.56 -30.63
CA ALA A 345 -11.58 11.86 -29.36
C ALA A 345 -12.62 12.52 -28.45
N ALA A 346 -12.61 13.86 -28.34
CA ALA A 346 -13.56 14.65 -27.58
C ALA A 346 -15.00 14.54 -28.12
N GLU A 347 -15.20 14.61 -29.45
CA GLU A 347 -16.48 14.38 -30.10
C GLU A 347 -17.05 12.99 -29.77
N GLY A 348 -16.21 11.95 -29.83
CA GLY A 348 -16.60 10.60 -29.46
C GLY A 348 -16.92 10.45 -27.97
N PHE A 349 -16.25 11.19 -27.09
CA PHE A 349 -16.59 11.25 -25.67
C PHE A 349 -17.97 11.89 -25.48
N LYS A 350 -18.21 13.05 -26.09
CA LYS A 350 -19.49 13.77 -26.05
C LYS A 350 -20.66 12.94 -26.55
N ALA A 351 -20.51 12.31 -27.71
CA ALA A 351 -21.57 11.49 -28.32
C ALA A 351 -22.04 10.38 -27.36
N PHE A 352 -21.12 9.81 -26.57
CA PHE A 352 -21.46 8.84 -25.55
C PHE A 352 -22.11 9.49 -24.32
N THR A 353 -21.57 10.58 -23.78
CA THR A 353 -22.11 11.23 -22.58
C THR A 353 -23.52 11.79 -22.83
N ASP A 354 -23.78 12.35 -24.01
CA ASP A 354 -25.10 12.81 -24.43
C ASP A 354 -26.11 11.68 -24.54
N ARG A 355 -25.74 10.56 -25.19
CA ARG A 355 -26.60 9.36 -25.30
C ARG A 355 -26.92 8.80 -23.91
N THR A 356 -25.93 8.80 -23.04
CA THR A 356 -26.02 8.32 -21.67
C THR A 356 -26.90 9.23 -20.81
N SER A 357 -26.88 10.55 -21.04
CA SER A 357 -27.81 11.50 -20.42
C SER A 357 -29.27 11.35 -20.89
N LYS A 358 -29.51 10.70 -22.03
CA LYS A 358 -30.86 10.49 -22.62
C LYS A 358 -31.48 9.12 -22.26
N SER A 359 -30.79 8.22 -21.56
CA SER A 359 -31.34 6.93 -21.09
C SER A 359 -30.74 6.50 -19.75
N PRO A 360 -31.31 6.97 -18.62
CA PRO A 360 -30.85 6.65 -17.27
C PRO A 360 -30.82 5.15 -16.94
N ASP A 361 -31.64 4.35 -17.64
CA ASP A 361 -31.74 2.89 -17.52
C ASP A 361 -30.43 2.15 -17.81
N ASP A 362 -29.52 2.75 -18.58
CA ASP A 362 -28.25 2.12 -18.96
C ASP A 362 -27.13 2.31 -17.93
N ILE A 363 -27.23 3.32 -17.04
CA ILE A 363 -26.16 3.67 -16.08
C ILE A 363 -26.34 2.94 -14.75
N MET A 364 -27.57 3.01 -14.20
CA MET A 364 -27.92 2.41 -12.92
C MET A 364 -29.29 1.74 -13.02
N PRO A 365 -29.42 0.68 -13.84
CA PRO A 365 -30.69 -0.02 -14.05
C PRO A 365 -31.36 -0.44 -12.73
N TRP A 366 -30.60 -0.74 -11.68
CA TRP A 366 -31.15 -1.08 -10.37
C TRP A 366 -31.88 0.06 -9.66
N LYS A 367 -31.44 1.31 -9.83
CA LYS A 367 -32.13 2.47 -9.23
C LYS A 367 -33.47 2.77 -9.90
N VAL A 368 -33.57 2.47 -11.20
CA VAL A 368 -34.81 2.71 -11.96
C VAL A 368 -35.75 1.51 -11.86
N MET A 369 -35.22 0.29 -12.01
CA MET A 369 -36.01 -0.94 -11.97
C MET A 369 -36.37 -1.39 -10.54
N GLY A 370 -35.62 -0.94 -9.52
CA GLY A 370 -35.84 -1.30 -8.12
C GLY A 370 -35.90 -2.82 -7.93
N GLN A 371 -36.98 -3.31 -7.34
CA GLN A 371 -37.24 -4.75 -7.15
C GLN A 371 -37.09 -5.58 -8.43
N LYS A 372 -37.57 -5.07 -9.58
CA LYS A 372 -37.49 -5.78 -10.86
C LYS A 372 -36.05 -6.06 -11.28
N TRP A 373 -35.08 -5.23 -10.88
CA TRP A 373 -33.66 -5.52 -11.15
C TRP A 373 -33.18 -6.77 -10.42
N HIS A 374 -33.58 -6.94 -9.16
CA HIS A 374 -33.11 -8.04 -8.32
C HIS A 374 -33.68 -9.38 -8.78
N LEU A 375 -34.94 -9.39 -9.21
CA LEU A 375 -35.61 -10.55 -9.81
C LEU A 375 -35.16 -10.84 -11.26
N ALA A 376 -34.60 -9.85 -11.96
CA ALA A 376 -34.13 -10.03 -13.33
C ALA A 376 -32.79 -10.77 -13.42
N ARG A 377 -32.62 -11.52 -14.53
CA ARG A 377 -31.32 -12.09 -14.92
C ARG A 377 -30.28 -11.04 -15.32
N LYS A 378 -30.71 -9.80 -15.62
CA LYS A 378 -29.80 -8.68 -15.88
C LYS A 378 -29.01 -8.38 -14.60
N GLY A 379 -27.68 -8.25 -14.72
CA GLY A 379 -26.78 -7.99 -13.59
C GLY A 379 -25.78 -9.10 -13.26
N PHE A 380 -25.98 -10.33 -13.76
CA PHE A 380 -25.01 -11.42 -13.67
C PHE A 380 -23.93 -11.33 -14.78
N PRO A 381 -22.74 -11.93 -14.57
CA PRO A 381 -21.72 -12.02 -15.61
C PRO A 381 -22.26 -12.68 -16.90
N PRO A 382 -21.89 -12.19 -18.10
CA PRO A 382 -22.37 -12.75 -19.37
C PRO A 382 -22.08 -14.25 -19.49
N GLY A 383 -23.08 -15.03 -19.90
CA GLY A 383 -22.97 -16.48 -20.09
C GLY A 383 -22.95 -17.32 -18.81
N LYS A 384 -23.06 -16.69 -17.62
CA LYS A 384 -23.17 -17.40 -16.34
C LYS A 384 -24.63 -17.37 -15.86
N LYS A 385 -25.12 -18.50 -15.37
CA LYS A 385 -26.44 -18.63 -14.75
C LYS A 385 -26.25 -18.80 -13.23
N PRO A 386 -27.06 -18.14 -12.39
CA PRO A 386 -27.07 -18.44 -10.97
C PRO A 386 -27.51 -19.89 -10.72
N ALA A 387 -27.03 -20.47 -9.63
CA ALA A 387 -27.37 -21.83 -9.19
C ALA A 387 -28.72 -21.91 -8.45
N TRP A 388 -29.34 -20.76 -8.21
CA TRP A 388 -30.63 -20.60 -7.54
C TRP A 388 -31.64 -19.96 -8.49
N THR A 389 -32.93 -20.08 -8.15
CA THR A 389 -34.04 -19.66 -9.01
C THR A 389 -34.71 -18.38 -8.51
N THR A 390 -35.44 -17.67 -9.37
CA THR A 390 -36.06 -16.39 -8.98
C THR A 390 -37.14 -16.61 -7.92
N GLU A 391 -37.80 -17.76 -7.96
CA GLU A 391 -38.87 -18.19 -7.03
C GLU A 391 -38.34 -18.22 -5.58
N LEU A 392 -37.12 -18.74 -5.35
CA LEU A 392 -36.46 -18.70 -4.03
C LEU A 392 -36.38 -17.27 -3.48
N LEU A 393 -36.04 -16.31 -4.34
CA LEU A 393 -35.83 -14.93 -3.92
C LEU A 393 -37.17 -14.21 -3.67
N GLU A 394 -38.20 -14.53 -4.45
CA GLU A 394 -39.57 -14.02 -4.25
C GLU A 394 -40.12 -14.49 -2.90
N GLU A 395 -40.04 -15.79 -2.63
CA GLU A 395 -40.52 -16.37 -1.37
C GLU A 395 -39.75 -15.87 -0.15
N LEU A 396 -38.42 -15.70 -0.25
CA LEU A 396 -37.64 -15.08 0.82
C LEU A 396 -38.07 -13.63 1.09
N PHE A 397 -38.41 -12.85 0.05
CA PHE A 397 -38.88 -11.49 0.25
C PHE A 397 -40.28 -11.43 0.86
N GLU A 398 -41.19 -12.34 0.46
CA GLU A 398 -42.51 -12.49 1.08
C GLU A 398 -42.37 -12.83 2.57
N LEU A 399 -41.54 -13.82 2.91
CA LEU A 399 -41.26 -14.18 4.30
C LEU A 399 -40.71 -13.01 5.13
N LEU A 400 -39.76 -12.25 4.59
CA LEU A 400 -39.23 -11.06 5.27
C LEU A 400 -40.30 -9.98 5.45
N GLU A 401 -41.22 -9.84 4.50
CA GLU A 401 -42.33 -8.89 4.56
C GLU A 401 -43.36 -9.29 5.63
N GLU A 402 -43.71 -10.57 5.72
CA GLU A 402 -44.58 -11.13 6.75
C GLU A 402 -43.99 -11.04 8.16
N VAL A 403 -42.68 -11.22 8.30
CA VAL A 403 -41.99 -11.09 9.60
C VAL A 403 -41.84 -9.62 10.01
N THR A 404 -41.71 -8.70 9.04
CA THR A 404 -41.58 -7.26 9.33
C THR A 404 -42.65 -6.39 8.64
N PRO A 405 -43.95 -6.49 8.98
CA PRO A 405 -44.99 -5.78 8.22
C PRO A 405 -44.85 -4.25 8.17
N LYS A 406 -44.25 -3.65 9.21
CA LYS A 406 -43.96 -2.19 9.29
C LYS A 406 -42.59 -1.81 8.72
N GLY A 407 -41.86 -2.77 8.17
CA GLY A 407 -40.54 -2.57 7.58
C GLY A 407 -40.60 -2.08 6.14
N GLN A 408 -39.46 -1.60 5.63
CA GLN A 408 -39.35 -1.12 4.25
C GLN A 408 -38.18 -1.77 3.53
N PHE A 409 -38.39 -2.19 2.28
CA PHE A 409 -37.29 -2.58 1.40
C PHE A 409 -36.61 -1.36 0.75
N LEU A 410 -35.28 -1.35 0.76
CA LEU A 410 -34.46 -0.38 0.04
C LEU A 410 -33.77 -1.04 -1.17
N TRP A 411 -34.21 -0.65 -2.36
CA TRP A 411 -33.76 -1.17 -3.65
C TRP A 411 -32.73 -0.26 -4.34
N ASN A 412 -31.82 0.34 -3.56
CA ASN A 412 -30.91 1.38 -4.05
C ASN A 412 -29.49 0.86 -4.38
N ASN A 413 -29.23 -0.44 -4.19
CA ASN A 413 -27.95 -1.08 -4.40
C ASN A 413 -28.01 -2.08 -5.57
N LYS A 414 -26.90 -2.23 -6.29
CA LYS A 414 -26.81 -3.13 -7.46
C LYS A 414 -26.90 -4.61 -7.11
N VAL A 415 -26.47 -5.00 -5.91
CA VAL A 415 -26.29 -6.40 -5.50
C VAL A 415 -27.11 -6.73 -4.26
N LEU A 416 -27.25 -5.75 -3.36
CA LEU A 416 -27.87 -5.92 -2.05
C LEU A 416 -29.30 -5.37 -2.05
N VAL A 417 -30.15 -5.97 -1.23
CA VAL A 417 -31.46 -5.44 -0.88
C VAL A 417 -31.51 -5.36 0.63
N HIS A 418 -31.78 -4.18 1.17
CA HIS A 418 -31.88 -3.98 2.60
C HIS A 418 -33.35 -4.00 3.03
N ARG A 419 -33.65 -4.67 4.14
CA ARG A 419 -34.93 -4.58 4.85
C ARG A 419 -34.70 -3.80 6.14
N MET A 420 -35.37 -2.65 6.24
CA MET A 420 -35.39 -1.82 7.43
C MET A 420 -36.47 -2.33 8.38
N ALA A 421 -36.15 -2.42 9.68
CA ALA A 421 -37.14 -2.63 10.73
C ALA A 421 -37.62 -1.27 11.26
N ALA A 422 -38.89 -1.18 11.67
CA ALA A 422 -39.44 0.04 12.23
C ALA A 422 -38.67 0.48 13.49
N GLY A 423 -38.28 1.76 13.55
CA GLY A 423 -37.54 2.31 14.69
C GLY A 423 -36.03 2.07 14.68
N LYS A 424 -35.47 1.40 13.64
CA LYS A 424 -34.03 1.15 13.53
C LYS A 424 -33.39 2.00 12.42
N PRO A 425 -32.26 2.69 12.69
CA PRO A 425 -31.57 3.49 11.67
C PRO A 425 -30.81 2.64 10.65
N ASP A 426 -30.39 1.43 11.04
CA ASP A 426 -29.63 0.50 10.21
C ASP A 426 -30.50 -0.66 9.68
N PRO A 427 -30.12 -1.28 8.54
CA PRO A 427 -30.78 -2.48 8.02
C PRO A 427 -30.79 -3.63 9.03
N TRP A 428 -31.99 -4.15 9.30
CA TRP A 428 -32.15 -5.38 10.08
C TRP A 428 -31.72 -6.60 9.26
N ALA A 429 -32.19 -6.70 8.01
CA ALA A 429 -31.83 -7.77 7.09
C ALA A 429 -31.21 -7.22 5.80
N THR A 430 -30.25 -7.95 5.24
CA THR A 430 -29.63 -7.64 3.95
C THR A 430 -29.59 -8.90 3.10
N VAL A 431 -30.21 -8.87 1.93
CA VAL A 431 -30.25 -9.98 0.98
C VAL A 431 -29.27 -9.71 -0.16
N VAL A 432 -28.35 -10.64 -0.39
CA VAL A 432 -27.38 -10.61 -1.50
C VAL A 432 -27.97 -11.33 -2.70
N THR A 433 -28.38 -10.57 -3.71
CA THR A 433 -29.20 -11.08 -4.84
C THR A 433 -28.43 -11.30 -6.14
N LYS A 434 -27.16 -10.91 -6.22
CA LYS A 434 -26.34 -11.03 -7.46
C LYS A 434 -25.07 -11.87 -7.26
N ARG A 435 -25.14 -12.92 -6.43
CA ARG A 435 -24.12 -13.98 -6.35
C ARG A 435 -24.55 -15.18 -7.18
N LEU A 436 -23.59 -15.83 -7.85
CA LEU A 436 -23.89 -16.99 -8.70
C LEU A 436 -24.19 -18.26 -7.90
N ALA A 437 -23.59 -18.45 -6.73
CA ALA A 437 -23.66 -19.71 -6.01
C ALA A 437 -24.90 -19.87 -5.13
N ASN A 438 -25.39 -18.78 -4.51
CA ASN A 438 -26.48 -18.80 -3.54
C ASN A 438 -27.09 -17.41 -3.38
N VAL A 439 -28.25 -17.36 -2.73
CA VAL A 439 -28.82 -16.18 -2.08
C VAL A 439 -28.33 -16.17 -0.63
N GLU A 440 -27.77 -15.05 -0.18
CA GLU A 440 -27.29 -14.88 1.20
C GLU A 440 -28.18 -13.87 1.92
N LEU A 441 -28.75 -14.26 3.06
CA LEU A 441 -29.47 -13.40 4.00
C LEU A 441 -28.55 -13.10 5.18
N ALA A 442 -28.23 -11.82 5.40
CA ALA A 442 -27.50 -11.36 6.57
C ALA A 442 -28.42 -10.59 7.52
N LEU A 443 -28.50 -11.03 8.77
CA LEU A 443 -29.33 -10.44 9.83
C LEU A 443 -28.43 -9.77 10.86
N ASN A 444 -28.72 -8.52 11.20
CA ASN A 444 -27.95 -7.73 12.16
C ASN A 444 -28.69 -7.64 13.50
N GLY A 445 -28.12 -8.25 14.54
CA GLY A 445 -28.72 -8.39 15.86
C GLY A 445 -27.85 -7.85 16.99
N PRO A 446 -28.39 -7.75 18.21
CA PRO A 446 -27.62 -7.37 19.38
C PRO A 446 -26.51 -8.38 19.66
N LYS A 447 -25.41 -7.89 20.21
CA LYS A 447 -24.21 -8.70 20.48
C LYS A 447 -24.49 -9.83 21.46
N CYS A 448 -23.94 -11.01 21.18
CA CYS A 448 -24.04 -12.23 21.98
C CYS A 448 -25.48 -12.74 22.22
N ALA A 449 -26.47 -12.29 21.44
CA ALA A 449 -27.86 -12.71 21.63
C ALA A 449 -28.16 -14.08 21.02
N PHE A 450 -27.45 -14.46 19.96
CA PHE A 450 -27.68 -15.72 19.25
C PHE A 450 -26.39 -16.54 19.16
N GLN A 451 -26.50 -17.83 19.43
CA GLN A 451 -25.42 -18.79 19.21
C GLN A 451 -25.61 -19.49 17.87
N LEU A 452 -24.50 -19.90 17.23
CA LEU A 452 -24.53 -20.60 15.94
C LEU A 452 -25.43 -21.85 15.97
N GLY A 453 -25.50 -22.54 17.12
CA GLY A 453 -26.37 -23.71 17.32
C GLY A 453 -27.86 -23.46 17.08
N ARG A 454 -28.36 -22.22 17.21
CA ARG A 454 -29.79 -21.91 16.97
C ARG A 454 -30.17 -21.99 15.49
N VAL A 455 -29.19 -21.85 14.60
CA VAL A 455 -29.41 -21.74 13.16
C VAL A 455 -28.81 -22.90 12.36
N THR A 456 -28.19 -23.90 12.98
CA THR A 456 -27.51 -25.00 12.27
C THR A 456 -28.41 -25.75 11.31
N ASP A 457 -29.71 -25.78 11.58
CA ASP A 457 -30.70 -26.53 10.81
C ASP A 457 -31.43 -25.65 9.77
N ILE A 458 -31.05 -24.37 9.65
CA ILE A 458 -31.73 -23.38 8.79
C ILE A 458 -30.93 -23.11 7.52
N GLY A 459 -31.52 -23.34 6.35
CA GLY A 459 -30.85 -23.14 5.07
C GLY A 459 -29.76 -24.19 4.76
N LYS A 460 -28.85 -23.84 3.86
CA LYS A 460 -27.79 -24.75 3.38
C LYS A 460 -26.45 -24.54 4.07
N GLU A 461 -26.10 -23.30 4.34
CA GLU A 461 -24.89 -22.92 5.07
C GLU A 461 -25.18 -21.74 6.00
N GLN A 462 -24.56 -21.74 7.17
CA GLN A 462 -24.73 -20.70 8.18
C GLN A 462 -23.39 -20.21 8.72
N GLU A 463 -23.33 -18.94 9.05
CA GLU A 463 -22.14 -18.30 9.59
C GLU A 463 -22.56 -17.23 10.61
N LEU A 464 -21.88 -17.20 11.77
CA LEU A 464 -22.05 -16.15 12.77
C LEU A 464 -20.76 -15.33 12.84
N THR A 465 -20.86 -14.03 12.59
CA THR A 465 -19.74 -13.08 12.69
C THR A 465 -19.93 -12.17 13.91
N THR A 466 -18.89 -12.04 14.75
CA THR A 466 -18.89 -11.27 16.00
C THR A 466 -17.75 -10.24 16.07
N ASP A 467 -17.26 -9.79 14.91
CA ASP A 467 -16.12 -8.86 14.78
C ASP A 467 -16.50 -7.41 15.13
N HIS A 468 -17.76 -7.04 14.98
CA HIS A 468 -18.25 -5.70 15.28
C HIS A 468 -18.38 -5.45 16.80
N PRO A 469 -18.01 -4.26 17.29
CA PRO A 469 -18.05 -3.97 18.73
C PRO A 469 -19.45 -4.04 19.34
N GLU A 470 -20.49 -3.66 18.59
CA GLU A 470 -21.85 -3.45 19.11
C GLU A 470 -22.93 -4.41 18.58
N ARG A 471 -22.63 -5.27 17.61
CA ARG A 471 -23.63 -6.15 16.97
C ARG A 471 -23.01 -7.45 16.47
N ASP A 472 -23.85 -8.46 16.33
CA ASP A 472 -23.48 -9.70 15.63
C ASP A 472 -24.25 -9.78 14.31
N THR A 473 -23.66 -10.49 13.33
CA THR A 473 -24.29 -10.75 12.04
C THR A 473 -24.44 -12.25 11.83
N VAL A 474 -25.67 -12.71 11.68
CA VAL A 474 -26.00 -14.08 11.27
C VAL A 474 -26.18 -14.10 9.75
N ARG A 475 -25.43 -14.95 9.05
CA ARG A 475 -25.56 -15.15 7.60
C ARG A 475 -26.13 -16.54 7.33
N LEU A 476 -27.19 -16.60 6.54
CA LEU A 476 -27.85 -17.81 6.07
C LEU A 476 -27.78 -17.86 4.54
N ARG A 477 -27.40 -18.99 3.96
CA ARG A 477 -27.30 -19.16 2.50
C ARG A 477 -28.27 -20.21 1.99
N PHE A 478 -28.90 -19.90 0.86
CA PHE A 478 -29.94 -20.70 0.23
C PHE A 478 -29.63 -20.91 -1.25
N VAL A 479 -29.94 -22.09 -1.78
CA VAL A 479 -29.77 -22.44 -3.20
C VAL A 479 -31.09 -22.91 -3.82
N GLU A 480 -31.87 -23.69 -3.09
CA GLU A 480 -33.16 -24.24 -3.51
C GLU A 480 -34.28 -23.71 -2.61
N VAL A 481 -35.51 -23.62 -3.13
CA VAL A 481 -36.67 -23.14 -2.37
C VAL A 481 -36.86 -23.94 -1.07
N ASP A 482 -36.68 -25.26 -1.13
CA ASP A 482 -36.74 -26.16 0.03
C ASP A 482 -35.78 -25.76 1.15
N ASP A 483 -34.68 -25.05 0.87
CA ASP A 483 -33.76 -24.56 1.90
C ASP A 483 -34.42 -23.53 2.84
N LEU A 484 -35.44 -22.80 2.38
CA LEU A 484 -36.22 -21.85 3.22
C LEU A 484 -37.11 -22.58 4.23
N HIS A 485 -37.51 -23.81 3.92
CA HIS A 485 -38.34 -24.65 4.77
C HIS A 485 -37.54 -25.58 5.69
N ARG A 486 -36.20 -25.54 5.62
CA ARG A 486 -35.34 -26.29 6.53
C ARG A 486 -35.29 -25.60 7.89
N GLY A 487 -35.56 -26.38 8.94
CA GLY A 487 -35.61 -25.88 10.30
C GLY A 487 -36.75 -24.90 10.53
N ASP A 488 -36.63 -24.09 11.57
CA ASP A 488 -37.60 -23.05 11.93
C ASP A 488 -37.08 -21.66 11.51
N LEU A 489 -37.04 -21.41 10.20
CA LEU A 489 -36.57 -20.11 9.66
C LEU A 489 -37.49 -18.98 10.10
N GLU A 490 -38.81 -19.12 9.93
CA GLU A 490 -39.76 -18.06 10.27
C GLU A 490 -39.72 -17.71 11.76
N GLY A 491 -39.77 -18.72 12.65
CA GLY A 491 -39.70 -18.50 14.09
C GLY A 491 -38.39 -17.85 14.49
N PHE A 492 -37.27 -18.27 13.89
CA PHE A 492 -35.98 -17.62 14.11
C PHE A 492 -35.95 -16.16 13.64
N LEU A 493 -36.55 -15.84 12.48
CA LEU A 493 -36.59 -14.46 11.99
C LEU A 493 -37.40 -13.55 12.91
N ARG A 494 -38.54 -14.04 13.45
CA ARG A 494 -39.35 -13.31 14.44
C ARG A 494 -38.58 -13.09 15.75
N GLU A 495 -37.99 -14.15 16.29
CA GLU A 495 -37.14 -14.11 17.49
C GLU A 495 -35.97 -13.11 17.33
N HIS A 496 -35.29 -13.16 16.18
CA HIS A 496 -34.18 -12.27 15.87
C HIS A 496 -34.63 -10.81 15.68
N LEU A 497 -35.80 -10.58 15.09
CA LEU A 497 -36.36 -9.24 14.95
C LEU A 497 -36.72 -8.63 16.32
N GLU A 498 -37.38 -9.40 17.20
CA GLU A 498 -37.72 -8.97 18.55
C GLU A 498 -36.48 -8.56 19.34
N ALA A 499 -35.43 -9.39 19.32
CA ALA A 499 -34.16 -9.06 19.94
C ALA A 499 -33.52 -7.79 19.33
N ALA A 500 -33.65 -7.61 18.01
CA ALA A 500 -33.09 -6.47 17.30
C ALA A 500 -33.82 -5.14 17.54
N VAL A 501 -35.12 -5.14 17.85
CA VAL A 501 -35.95 -3.95 18.02
C VAL A 501 -36.28 -3.68 19.50
N GLY A 502 -36.16 -4.68 20.37
CA GLY A 502 -36.40 -4.54 21.82
C GLY A 502 -37.88 -4.46 22.21
N ALA A 503 -38.80 -4.85 21.32
CA ALA A 503 -40.24 -4.89 21.54
C ALA A 503 -40.82 -6.19 20.94
N PRO A 504 -41.86 -6.80 21.54
CA PRO A 504 -42.56 -7.94 20.94
C PRO A 504 -43.22 -7.51 19.63
N VAL A 505 -43.06 -8.35 18.59
CA VAL A 505 -43.46 -8.04 17.19
C VAL A 505 -44.94 -8.30 16.96
#